data_AF-A0AA91PYT2-F1
#
_entry.id   AF-A0AA91PYT2-F1
#
_cell.length_a   1.000
_cell.length_b   1.000
_cell.length_c   1.000
_cell.angle_alpha   90.00
_cell.angle_beta   90.00
_cell.angle_gamma   90.00
#
_symmetry.space_group_name_H-M   'P 1'
#
loop_
_entity.id
_entity.type
_entity.pdbx_description
1 polymer ?
#
loop_
_entity_poly.entity_id
_entity_poly.type
_entity_poly.pdbx_seq_one_letter_code
_entity_poly.pdbx_strand_id
1 'polypeptide(L)'
;MALEDELKELSDLFDEKDSQIAEKRRDVLRTARENDISSFPSDMSVLSAFDDVLSCFALGGQVRNYYRYGTYTTCQEQREKLWFAMWHGSVSEKEMDVDRVAQDPRELERRKKVQEFYKQKLLEKKSHGSSEDIWDERSTLLNRPFKE
;
A
#
# COMPACT_ATOMS: atom_id res chain seq x y z
N MET A 1 -8.93 23.52 -18.71
CA MET A 1 -7.48 23.78 -18.53
C MET A 1 -6.92 23.03 -17.34
N ALA A 2 -7.02 23.48 -16.08
CA ALA A 2 -6.35 22.76 -14.96
C ALA A 2 -6.69 21.26 -14.84
N LEU A 3 -7.98 20.89 -14.97
CA LEU A 3 -8.40 19.47 -14.92
C LEU A 3 -7.94 18.66 -16.14
N GLU A 4 -7.87 19.29 -17.30
CA GLU A 4 -7.42 18.63 -18.54
C GLU A 4 -5.90 18.42 -18.53
N ASP A 5 -5.17 19.35 -17.93
CA ASP A 5 -3.73 19.24 -17.71
C ASP A 5 -3.40 18.14 -16.70
N GLU A 6 -4.15 18.03 -15.59
CA GLU A 6 -4.03 16.91 -14.63
C GLU A 6 -4.36 15.57 -15.27
N LEU A 7 -5.43 15.49 -16.08
CA LEU A 7 -5.79 14.26 -16.82
C LEU A 7 -4.72 13.84 -17.82
N LYS A 8 -4.05 14.81 -18.44
CA LYS A 8 -2.99 14.59 -19.42
C LYS A 8 -1.68 14.15 -18.77
N GLU A 9 -1.31 14.76 -17.65
CA GLU A 9 -0.18 14.32 -16.83
C GLU A 9 -0.41 12.88 -16.32
N LEU A 10 -1.65 12.59 -15.91
CA LEU A 10 -2.07 11.26 -15.51
C LEU A 10 -2.01 10.26 -16.68
N SER A 11 -2.36 10.66 -17.91
CA SER A 11 -2.21 9.80 -19.10
C SER A 11 -0.77 9.59 -19.52
N ASP A 12 0.08 10.61 -19.42
CA ASP A 12 1.50 10.54 -19.79
C ASP A 12 2.27 9.62 -18.82
N LEU A 13 1.86 9.56 -17.55
CA LEU A 13 2.35 8.58 -16.56
C LEU A 13 2.05 7.12 -16.96
N PHE A 14 1.04 6.89 -17.81
CA PHE A 14 0.70 5.57 -18.34
C PHE A 14 1.27 5.29 -19.74
N ASP A 15 1.92 6.27 -20.40
CA ASP A 15 2.54 6.11 -21.71
C ASP A 15 3.96 5.51 -21.59
N GLU A 16 4.03 4.27 -21.09
CA GLU A 16 5.28 3.51 -21.10
C GLU A 16 5.61 3.00 -22.51
N LYS A 17 6.78 3.38 -23.01
CA LYS A 17 7.28 2.99 -24.35
C LYS A 17 7.63 1.51 -24.46
N ASP A 18 7.90 0.84 -23.33
CA ASP A 18 8.23 -0.57 -23.28
C ASP A 18 6.96 -1.43 -23.18
N SER A 19 6.61 -2.10 -24.28
CA SER A 19 5.39 -2.91 -24.39
C SER A 19 5.26 -4.00 -23.33
N GLN A 20 6.37 -4.59 -22.90
CA GLN A 20 6.40 -5.64 -21.88
C GLN A 20 6.07 -5.10 -20.48
N ILE A 21 6.54 -3.90 -20.14
CA ILE A 21 6.29 -3.30 -18.81
C ILE A 21 4.85 -2.82 -18.74
N ALA A 22 4.33 -2.22 -19.82
CA ALA A 22 2.93 -1.84 -19.93
C ALA A 22 1.98 -3.03 -19.78
N GLU A 23 2.31 -4.18 -20.37
CA GLU A 23 1.54 -5.42 -20.22
C GLU A 23 1.58 -5.95 -18.78
N LYS A 24 2.77 -6.01 -18.16
CA LYS A 24 2.92 -6.40 -16.75
C LYS A 24 2.13 -5.49 -15.81
N ARG A 25 2.15 -4.17 -16.01
CA ARG A 25 1.35 -3.22 -15.21
C ARG A 25 -0.15 -3.49 -15.33
N ARG A 26 -0.65 -3.78 -16.55
CA ARG A 26 -2.06 -4.14 -16.76
C ARG A 26 -2.44 -5.43 -16.04
N ASP A 27 -1.57 -6.43 -16.10
CA ASP A 27 -1.76 -7.71 -15.41
C ASP A 27 -1.75 -7.55 -13.88
N VAL A 28 -0.81 -6.77 -13.36
CA VAL A 28 -0.69 -6.44 -11.94
C VAL A 28 -1.91 -5.68 -11.42
N LEU A 29 -2.45 -4.75 -12.20
CA LEU A 29 -3.70 -4.03 -11.90
C LEU A 29 -4.92 -4.94 -11.98
N ARG A 30 -4.95 -5.88 -12.95
CA ARG A 30 -6.00 -6.90 -13.06
C ARG A 30 -6.00 -7.81 -11.83
N THR A 31 -4.85 -8.37 -11.46
CA THR A 31 -4.73 -9.22 -10.27
C THR A 31 -5.09 -8.47 -9.00
N ALA A 32 -4.68 -7.20 -8.85
CA ALA A 32 -5.06 -6.38 -7.71
C ALA A 32 -6.57 -6.11 -7.64
N ARG A 33 -7.25 -6.01 -8.79
CA ARG A 33 -8.70 -5.86 -8.87
C ARG A 33 -9.43 -7.15 -8.53
N GLU A 34 -8.94 -8.27 -9.07
CA GLU A 34 -9.48 -9.63 -8.89
C GLU A 34 -9.30 -10.15 -7.47
N ASN A 35 -8.24 -9.74 -6.77
CA ASN A 35 -8.07 -10.06 -5.36
C ASN A 35 -9.29 -9.60 -4.55
N ASP A 36 -9.88 -10.56 -3.84
CA ASP A 36 -11.04 -10.34 -2.99
C ASP A 36 -10.67 -9.43 -1.81
N ILE A 37 -11.62 -8.61 -1.37
CA ILE A 37 -11.45 -7.64 -0.28
C ILE A 37 -11.06 -8.36 1.02
N SER A 38 -11.51 -9.62 1.18
CA SER A 38 -11.17 -10.49 2.31
C SER A 38 -9.67 -10.79 2.46
N SER A 39 -8.88 -10.70 1.39
CA SER A 39 -7.42 -10.93 1.41
C SER A 39 -6.62 -9.79 2.05
N PHE A 40 -7.25 -8.63 2.24
CA PHE A 40 -6.61 -7.46 2.82
C PHE A 40 -6.76 -7.43 4.35
N PRO A 41 -5.81 -6.79 5.06
CA PRO A 41 -5.90 -6.62 6.51
C PRO A 41 -7.19 -5.92 6.91
N SER A 42 -7.90 -6.48 7.90
CA SER A 42 -9.19 -5.99 8.36
C SER A 42 -9.11 -5.06 9.56
N ASP A 43 -8.00 -5.09 10.30
CA ASP A 43 -7.81 -4.29 11.50
C ASP A 43 -6.63 -3.33 11.34
N MET A 44 -6.73 -2.18 12.02
CA MET A 44 -5.65 -1.21 12.10
C MET A 44 -5.61 -0.53 13.47
N SER A 45 -4.40 -0.37 14.00
CA SER A 45 -4.12 0.25 15.29
C SER A 45 -3.67 1.71 15.11
N VAL A 46 -4.28 2.64 15.87
CA VAL A 46 -3.91 4.05 15.90
C VAL A 46 -2.48 4.23 16.43
N LEU A 47 -2.12 3.48 17.48
CA LEU A 47 -0.77 3.52 18.06
C LEU A 47 0.28 3.08 17.05
N SER A 48 0.01 1.98 16.33
CA SER A 48 0.91 1.50 15.27
C SER A 48 1.03 2.52 14.14
N ALA A 49 -0.07 3.14 13.70
CA ALA A 49 -0.03 4.16 12.66
C ALA A 49 0.72 5.43 13.11
N PHE A 50 0.68 5.76 14.41
CA PHE A 50 1.44 6.87 14.97
C PHE A 50 2.95 6.56 15.00
N ASP A 51 3.31 5.35 15.42
CA ASP A 51 4.70 4.89 15.42
C ASP A 51 5.30 4.89 14.00
N ASP A 52 4.52 4.53 12.99
CA ASP A 52 4.92 4.61 11.58
C ASP A 52 5.26 6.04 11.16
N VAL A 53 4.46 7.03 11.57
CA VAL A 53 4.70 8.45 11.29
C VAL A 53 5.96 8.94 12.00
N LEU A 54 6.10 8.62 13.29
CA LEU A 54 7.28 8.99 14.07
C LEU A 54 8.55 8.39 13.47
N SER A 55 8.51 7.11 13.09
CA SER A 55 9.62 6.41 12.45
C SER A 55 10.02 7.05 11.13
N CYS A 56 9.05 7.54 10.34
CA CYS A 56 9.33 8.23 9.09
C CYS A 56 10.00 9.60 9.30
N PHE A 57 9.55 10.38 10.29
CA PHE A 57 10.16 11.69 10.60
C PHE A 57 11.47 11.60 11.38
N ALA A 58 11.73 10.47 12.05
CA ALA A 58 13.00 10.22 12.69
C ALA A 58 14.15 10.32 11.69
N LEU A 59 15.31 10.79 12.15
CA LEU A 59 16.51 10.96 11.32
C LEU A 59 16.88 9.68 10.55
N GLY A 60 16.75 8.51 11.18
CA GLY A 60 17.01 7.23 10.54
C GLY A 60 16.06 6.93 9.37
N GLY A 61 14.78 7.27 9.49
CA GLY A 61 13.78 7.09 8.44
C GLY A 61 14.08 7.98 7.23
N GLN A 62 14.39 9.26 7.48
CA GLN A 62 14.73 10.23 6.44
C GLN A 62 16.04 9.89 5.72
N VAL A 63 17.08 9.47 6.45
CA VAL A 63 18.36 9.03 5.85
C VAL A 63 18.15 7.80 4.97
N ARG A 64 17.35 6.83 5.39
CA ARG A 64 17.02 5.65 4.57
C ARG A 64 16.28 6.03 3.30
N ASN A 65 15.31 6.94 3.38
CA ASN A 65 14.57 7.42 2.22
C ASN A 65 15.48 8.13 1.23
N TYR A 66 16.36 9.01 1.74
CA TYR A 66 17.35 9.72 0.93
C TYR A 66 18.31 8.75 0.24
N TYR A 67 18.79 7.72 0.93
CA TYR A 67 19.65 6.71 0.33
C TYR A 67 18.95 5.93 -0.80
N ARG A 68 17.68 5.56 -0.64
CA ARG A 68 16.94 4.76 -1.63
C ARG A 68 16.42 5.58 -2.82
N TYR A 69 15.90 6.77 -2.56
CA TYR A 69 15.18 7.57 -3.57
C TYR A 69 15.84 8.93 -3.88
N GLY A 70 16.92 9.30 -3.19
CA GLY A 70 17.65 10.55 -3.41
C GLY A 70 16.98 11.81 -2.86
N THR A 71 15.84 11.69 -2.18
CA THR A 71 15.05 12.81 -1.68
C THR A 71 14.59 12.59 -0.25
N TYR A 72 14.35 13.69 0.48
CA TYR A 72 13.63 13.63 1.75
C TYR A 72 12.14 13.44 1.49
N THR A 73 11.47 12.69 2.37
CA THR A 73 10.03 12.45 2.25
C THR A 73 9.26 13.29 3.25
N THR A 74 8.11 13.80 2.83
CA THR A 74 7.15 14.50 3.70
C THR A 74 6.30 13.54 4.55
N CYS A 75 6.57 12.23 4.48
CA CYS A 75 5.85 11.18 5.21
C CYS A 75 4.33 11.21 4.97
N GLN A 76 3.91 11.63 3.78
CA GLN A 76 2.51 11.82 3.45
C GLN A 76 1.71 10.51 3.59
N GLU A 77 2.25 9.39 3.11
CA GLU A 77 1.59 8.08 3.19
C GLU A 77 1.32 7.66 4.64
N GLN A 78 2.32 7.81 5.51
CA GLN A 78 2.20 7.46 6.93
C GLN A 78 1.21 8.40 7.62
N ARG A 79 1.21 9.69 7.27
CA ARG A 79 0.26 10.66 7.82
C ARG A 79 -1.18 10.37 7.41
N GLU A 80 -1.41 9.99 6.16
CA GLU A 80 -2.74 9.58 5.67
C GLU A 80 -3.22 8.32 6.37
N LYS A 81 -2.34 7.33 6.56
CA LYS A 81 -2.63 6.12 7.35
C LYS A 81 -3.02 6.47 8.79
N LEU A 82 -2.29 7.38 9.44
CA LEU A 82 -2.62 7.85 10.79
C LEU A 82 -3.98 8.55 10.82
N TRP A 83 -4.25 9.45 9.89
CA TRP A 83 -5.53 10.16 9.83
C TRP A 83 -6.70 9.20 9.63
N PHE A 84 -6.55 8.23 8.73
CA PHE A 84 -7.54 7.18 8.51
C PHE A 84 -7.73 6.31 9.76
N ALA A 85 -6.64 5.94 10.44
CA ALA A 85 -6.69 5.19 11.69
C ALA A 85 -7.42 5.95 12.81
N MET A 86 -7.24 7.26 12.91
CA MET A 86 -7.93 8.09 13.92
C MET A 86 -9.45 8.07 13.76
N TRP A 87 -9.95 7.91 12.54
CA TRP A 87 -11.40 7.89 12.25
C TRP A 87 -12.01 6.49 12.17
N HIS A 88 -11.23 5.50 11.73
CA HIS A 88 -11.73 4.16 11.42
C HIS A 88 -10.97 3.02 12.10
N GLY A 89 -9.90 3.31 12.84
CA GLY A 89 -9.07 2.31 13.51
C GLY A 89 -9.48 2.01 14.95
N SER A 90 -8.82 1.02 15.55
CA SER A 90 -8.87 0.75 16.99
C SER A 90 -7.72 1.47 17.70
N VAL A 91 -7.94 1.87 18.96
CA VAL A 91 -6.89 2.53 19.76
C VAL A 91 -5.68 1.60 19.97
N SER A 92 -5.93 0.31 20.14
CA SER A 92 -4.90 -0.71 20.36
C SER A 92 -5.28 -1.99 19.64
N GLU A 93 -4.32 -2.88 19.45
CA GLU A 93 -4.51 -4.22 18.92
C GLU A 93 -5.34 -5.03 19.92
N LYS A 94 -6.54 -5.43 19.50
CA LYS A 94 -7.41 -6.28 20.30
C LYS A 94 -7.48 -7.64 19.63
N GLU A 95 -7.16 -8.69 20.37
CA GLU A 95 -7.51 -10.05 19.98
C GLU A 95 -9.03 -10.16 19.94
N MET A 96 -9.58 -10.49 18.78
CA MET A 96 -11.02 -10.53 18.55
C MET A 96 -11.45 -11.93 18.13
N ASP A 97 -12.45 -12.46 18.85
CA ASP A 97 -13.13 -13.70 18.48
C ASP A 97 -14.03 -13.46 17.27
N VAL A 98 -13.90 -14.30 16.23
CA VAL A 98 -14.66 -14.20 14.97
C VAL A 98 -16.17 -14.15 15.23
N ASP A 99 -16.65 -14.93 16.20
CA ASP A 99 -18.07 -15.02 16.55
C ASP A 99 -18.62 -13.71 17.12
N ARG A 100 -17.80 -12.94 17.86
CA ARG A 100 -18.19 -11.65 18.43
C ARG A 100 -18.23 -10.56 17.36
N VAL A 101 -17.29 -10.61 16.42
CA VAL A 101 -17.24 -9.69 15.27
C VAL A 101 -18.45 -9.92 14.35
N ALA A 102 -18.84 -11.17 14.12
CA ALA A 102 -20.00 -11.50 13.28
C ALA A 102 -21.32 -10.98 13.87
N GLN A 103 -21.40 -10.80 15.19
CA GLN A 103 -22.59 -10.30 15.89
C GLN A 103 -22.70 -8.77 15.86
N ASP A 104 -21.60 -8.04 15.66
CA ASP A 104 -21.61 -6.58 15.63
C ASP A 104 -21.55 -6.04 14.18
N PRO A 105 -22.66 -5.53 13.63
CA PRO A 105 -22.68 -4.99 12.27
C PRO A 105 -21.77 -3.77 12.08
N ARG A 106 -21.53 -2.97 13.12
CA ARG A 106 -20.68 -1.77 13.02
C ARG A 106 -19.21 -2.14 12.87
N GLU A 107 -18.79 -3.18 13.58
CA GLU A 107 -17.42 -3.69 13.52
C GLU A 107 -17.13 -4.31 12.14
N LEU A 108 -18.11 -5.01 11.56
CA LEU A 108 -18.03 -5.53 10.19
C LEU A 108 -17.86 -4.40 9.15
N GLU A 109 -18.63 -3.33 9.27
CA GLU A 109 -18.50 -2.15 8.39
C GLU A 109 -17.14 -1.47 8.54
N ARG A 110 -16.64 -1.32 9.77
CA ARG A 110 -15.32 -0.75 10.04
C ARG A 110 -14.23 -1.56 9.34
N ARG A 111 -14.26 -2.88 9.49
CA ARG A 111 -13.29 -3.81 8.89
C ARG A 111 -13.30 -3.75 7.37
N LYS A 112 -14.49 -3.70 6.76
CA LYS A 112 -14.63 -3.51 5.31
C LYS A 112 -13.96 -2.21 4.84
N LYS A 113 -14.17 -1.10 5.55
CA LYS A 113 -13.53 0.19 5.23
C LYS A 113 -12.00 0.11 5.32
N VAL A 114 -11.47 -0.57 6.33
CA VAL A 114 -10.02 -0.77 6.49
C VAL A 114 -9.46 -1.61 5.34
N GLN A 115 -10.14 -2.69 4.95
CA GLN A 115 -9.75 -3.50 3.80
C GLN A 115 -9.78 -2.72 2.49
N GLU A 116 -10.83 -1.93 2.27
CA GLU A 116 -10.96 -1.05 1.12
C GLU A 116 -9.83 -0.01 1.06
N PHE A 117 -9.45 0.58 2.20
CA PHE A 117 -8.32 1.49 2.30
C PHE A 117 -7.01 0.82 1.85
N TYR A 118 -6.70 -0.37 2.35
CA TYR A 118 -5.50 -1.11 1.93
C TYR A 118 -5.54 -1.52 0.46
N LYS A 119 -6.72 -1.91 -0.05
CA LYS A 119 -6.92 -2.23 -1.47
C LYS A 119 -6.65 -1.00 -2.35
N GLN A 120 -7.21 0.16 -1.99
CA GLN A 120 -6.98 1.41 -2.71
C GLN A 120 -5.51 1.82 -2.67
N LYS A 121 -4.85 1.74 -1.50
CA LYS A 121 -3.43 2.06 -1.38
C LYS A 121 -2.53 1.14 -2.19
N LEU A 122 -2.86 -0.15 -2.28
CA LEU A 122 -2.14 -1.08 -3.13
C LEU A 122 -2.33 -0.75 -4.62
N LEU A 123 -3.55 -0.37 -5.05
CA LEU A 123 -3.82 0.07 -6.42
C LEU A 123 -3.07 1.36 -6.77
N GLU A 124 -3.06 2.35 -5.87
CA GLU A 124 -2.33 3.61 -6.02
C GLU A 124 -0.83 3.36 -6.20
N LYS A 125 -0.21 2.57 -5.30
CA LYS A 125 1.21 2.22 -5.41
C LYS A 125 1.55 1.51 -6.72
N LYS A 126 0.71 0.56 -7.15
CA LYS A 126 0.88 -0.15 -8.42
C LYS A 126 0.68 0.75 -9.63
N SER A 127 -0.20 1.76 -9.55
CA SER A 127 -0.38 2.71 -10.66
C SER A 127 0.84 3.61 -10.88
N HIS A 128 1.55 3.97 -9.82
CA HIS A 128 2.78 4.77 -9.92
C HIS A 128 4.00 3.97 -10.41
N GLY A 129 3.90 2.63 -10.44
CA GLY A 129 5.00 1.73 -10.76
C GLY A 129 5.89 1.48 -9.55
N SER A 130 6.17 0.20 -9.27
CA SER A 130 7.14 -0.23 -8.27
C SER A 130 8.41 -0.71 -8.95
N SER A 131 9.55 -0.54 -8.27
CA SER A 131 10.79 -1.23 -8.69
C SER A 131 10.62 -2.75 -8.74
N GLU A 132 9.64 -3.29 -8.01
CA GLU A 132 9.26 -4.71 -8.00
C GLU A 132 8.59 -5.14 -9.30
N ASP A 133 8.00 -4.23 -10.08
CA ASP A 133 7.30 -4.55 -11.33
C ASP A 133 8.27 -4.96 -12.47
N ILE A 134 9.55 -4.62 -12.33
CA ILE A 134 10.61 -4.96 -13.28
C ILE A 134 11.11 -6.39 -13.07
N TRP A 135 11.03 -6.92 -11.84
CA TRP A 135 11.59 -8.21 -11.49
C TRP A 135 10.58 -9.34 -11.69
N ASP A 136 10.93 -10.32 -12.52
CA ASP A 136 10.15 -11.55 -12.64
C ASP A 136 10.41 -12.48 -11.46
N GLU A 137 9.36 -13.14 -10.98
CA GLU A 137 9.51 -14.23 -10.00
C GLU A 137 10.38 -15.34 -10.60
N ARG A 138 11.31 -15.86 -9.80
CA ARG A 138 12.14 -16.98 -10.24
C ARG A 138 11.30 -18.24 -10.36
N SER A 139 11.28 -18.82 -11.56
CA SER A 139 10.64 -20.11 -11.84
C SER A 139 11.33 -21.30 -11.20
N THR A 140 12.58 -21.14 -10.74
CA THR A 140 13.38 -22.21 -10.16
C THR A 140 13.96 -21.80 -8.81
N LEU A 141 13.95 -22.75 -7.87
CA LEU A 141 14.49 -22.57 -6.54
C LEU A 141 16.03 -22.47 -6.60
N LEU A 142 16.58 -21.44 -5.95
CA LEU A 142 18.03 -21.30 -5.80
C LEU A 142 18.54 -22.34 -4.79
N ASN A 143 19.49 -23.18 -5.21
CA ASN A 143 20.18 -24.07 -4.30
C ASN A 143 21.28 -23.26 -3.56
N ARG A 144 21.16 -23.14 -2.23
CA ARG A 144 22.10 -22.41 -1.34
C ARG A 144 22.28 -20.92 -1.69
N PRO A 145 21.22 -20.10 -1.56
CA PRO A 145 21.23 -18.69 -1.97
C PRO A 145 22.13 -17.77 -1.15
N PHE A 146 22.46 -18.14 0.10
CA PHE A 146 23.22 -17.29 1.04
C PHE A 146 24.43 -18.01 1.63
N LYS A 147 25.07 -18.90 0.87
CA LYS A 147 26.31 -19.52 1.35
C LYS A 147 27.45 -18.48 1.37
N GLU A 148 27.96 -18.20 2.56
CA GLU A 148 29.35 -17.78 2.77
C GLU A 148 30.32 -18.91 2.42
#